data_AF-A0A2E2U770-F1
#
_entry.id   AF-A0A2E2U770-F1
#
_cell.length_a   1.000
_cell.length_b   1.000
_cell.length_c   1.000
_cell.angle_alpha   90.00
_cell.angle_beta   90.00
_cell.angle_gamma   90.00
#
_symmetry.space_group_name_H-M   'P 1'
#
loop_
_entity.id
_entity.type
_entity.pdbx_description
1 polymer ?
#
loop_
_entity_poly.entity_id
_entity_poly.type
_entity_poly.pdbx_seq_one_letter_code
_entity_poly.pdbx_strand_id
1 'polypeptide(L)'
;MLVLILFSCASNNEKKKLSQKEQDALYIKQLKKIRPLLLSDDFPYMECEEEGSHQVVKQTQPDIEFWKSFGLLELREKGVELRANIMALKYVEIEGKHQFNATFYNCEKVTDVKLVDEIGMCKPSEQKVFKLPYALDESRAVGEEIISQVIRHHAIKNYYKTYAVDNVKYSYTKKELQASAKFYECF
;
A
#
# COMPACT_ATOMS: atom_id res chain seq x y z
N MET A 1 21.50 28.95 -54.56
CA MET A 1 20.24 28.71 -53.81
C MET A 1 20.36 27.32 -53.20
N LEU A 2 20.83 27.23 -51.96
CA LEU A 2 21.03 25.97 -51.24
C LEU A 2 19.85 25.82 -50.26
N VAL A 3 19.01 24.82 -50.49
CA VAL A 3 17.85 24.54 -49.64
C VAL A 3 18.33 23.79 -48.40
N LEU A 4 18.33 24.45 -47.25
CA LEU A 4 18.44 23.81 -45.93
C LEU A 4 17.13 23.07 -45.64
N ILE A 5 17.13 21.75 -45.72
CA ILE A 5 16.04 20.92 -45.19
C ILE A 5 16.39 20.63 -43.73
N LEU A 6 15.71 21.33 -42.83
CA LEU A 6 15.63 21.02 -41.41
C LEU A 6 14.87 19.70 -41.24
N PHE A 7 15.58 18.59 -41.07
CA PHE A 7 14.98 17.39 -40.47
C PHE A 7 14.85 17.65 -38.97
N SER A 8 13.69 18.20 -38.58
CA SER A 8 13.22 18.13 -37.21
C SER A 8 12.91 16.66 -36.88
N CYS A 9 13.80 16.01 -36.16
CA CYS A 9 13.43 14.82 -35.39
C CYS A 9 12.47 15.28 -34.28
N ALA A 10 11.17 15.31 -34.59
CA ALA A 10 10.16 15.24 -33.56
C ALA A 10 10.33 13.88 -32.88
N SER A 11 11.06 13.85 -31.77
CA SER A 11 11.11 12.71 -30.87
C SER A 11 9.72 12.54 -30.29
N ASN A 12 8.89 11.77 -30.98
CA ASN A 12 7.62 11.31 -30.47
C ASN A 12 7.94 10.29 -29.37
N ASN A 13 8.20 10.79 -28.16
CA ASN A 13 8.22 9.98 -26.95
C ASN A 13 6.77 9.59 -26.64
N GLU A 14 6.20 8.71 -27.46
CA GLU A 14 4.99 7.99 -27.10
C GLU A 14 5.35 7.12 -25.89
N LYS A 15 5.02 7.60 -24.68
CA LYS A 15 5.04 6.78 -23.48
C LYS A 15 4.17 5.56 -23.76
N LYS A 16 4.81 4.42 -23.98
CA LYS A 16 4.15 3.12 -24.19
C LYS A 16 3.14 2.92 -23.05
N LYS A 17 1.85 2.86 -23.40
CA LYS A 17 0.77 2.64 -22.45
C LYS A 17 0.92 1.22 -21.88
N LEU A 18 1.07 1.12 -20.55
CA LEU A 18 1.22 -0.16 -19.86
C LEU A 18 -0.04 -1.02 -20.04
N SER A 19 0.13 -2.33 -20.20
CA SER A 19 -0.96 -3.30 -20.13
C SER A 19 -1.53 -3.40 -18.72
N GLN A 20 -2.77 -3.89 -18.57
CA GLN A 20 -3.40 -4.04 -17.25
C GLN A 20 -2.56 -4.89 -16.30
N LYS A 21 -1.99 -6.00 -16.78
CA LYS A 21 -1.12 -6.87 -15.97
C LYS A 21 0.15 -6.16 -15.49
N GLU A 22 0.73 -5.29 -16.31
CA GLU A 22 1.89 -4.49 -15.92
C GLU A 22 1.51 -3.42 -14.89
N GLN A 23 0.32 -2.83 -15.03
CA GLN A 23 -0.22 -1.88 -14.04
C GLN A 23 -0.49 -2.58 -12.70
N ASP A 24 -1.13 -3.75 -12.71
CA ASP A 24 -1.38 -4.55 -11.51
C ASP A 24 -0.08 -4.91 -10.78
N ALA A 25 0.94 -5.35 -11.54
CA ALA A 25 2.24 -5.70 -10.98
C ALA A 25 2.96 -4.49 -10.36
N LEU A 26 2.87 -3.33 -11.02
CA LEU A 26 3.41 -2.07 -10.51
C LEU A 26 2.73 -1.68 -9.18
N TYR A 27 1.40 -1.76 -9.15
CA TYR A 27 0.60 -1.42 -7.98
C TYR A 27 0.92 -2.34 -6.79
N ILE A 28 0.91 -3.66 -7.00
CA ILE A 28 1.29 -4.63 -5.96
C ILE A 28 2.71 -4.36 -5.45
N LYS A 29 3.65 -4.04 -6.35
CA LYS A 29 5.02 -3.69 -5.96
C LYS A 29 5.06 -2.46 -5.05
N GLN A 30 4.30 -1.41 -5.36
CA GLN A 30 4.25 -0.18 -4.56
C GLN A 30 3.58 -0.40 -3.21
N LEU A 31 2.51 -1.21 -3.15
CA LEU A 31 1.86 -1.61 -1.90
C LEU A 31 2.83 -2.31 -0.94
N LYS A 32 3.70 -3.18 -1.46
CA LYS A 32 4.69 -3.94 -0.68
C LYS A 32 5.90 -3.12 -0.24
N LYS A 33 6.30 -2.13 -1.04
CA LYS A 33 7.60 -1.46 -0.88
C LYS A 33 7.66 -0.45 0.24
N ILE A 34 6.59 0.30 0.43
CA ILE A 34 6.50 1.33 1.46
C ILE A 34 5.47 0.91 2.47
N ARG A 35 5.79 1.01 3.75
CA ARG A 35 4.85 0.73 4.83
C ARG A 35 4.34 2.06 5.42
N PRO A 36 3.05 2.19 5.74
CA PRO A 36 2.57 3.33 6.51
C PRO A 36 3.20 3.38 7.90
N LEU A 37 3.50 4.59 8.40
CA LEU A 37 3.91 4.81 9.78
C LEU A 37 2.70 4.59 10.70
N LEU A 38 2.88 3.76 11.71
CA LEU A 38 1.85 3.45 12.69
C LEU A 38 1.98 4.34 13.92
N LEU A 39 0.89 4.54 14.65
CA LEU A 39 0.94 5.22 15.95
C LEU A 39 1.74 4.43 16.99
N SER A 40 1.83 3.10 16.82
CA SER A 40 2.62 2.19 17.64
C SER A 40 4.11 2.17 17.26
N ASP A 41 4.50 2.80 16.15
CA ASP A 41 5.89 2.83 15.73
C ASP A 41 6.66 3.79 16.63
N ASP A 42 7.62 3.24 17.38
CA ASP A 42 8.48 4.02 18.26
C ASP A 42 9.61 4.66 17.45
N PHE A 43 9.27 5.78 16.79
CA PHE A 43 10.08 6.44 15.78
C PHE A 43 11.55 6.69 16.18
N PRO A 44 11.86 7.11 17.43
CA PRO A 44 13.25 7.26 17.88
C PRO A 44 14.10 5.98 17.80
N TYR A 45 13.51 4.78 17.94
CA TYR A 45 14.24 3.51 17.91
C TYR A 45 14.39 2.94 16.50
N MET A 46 13.69 3.52 15.53
CA MET A 46 13.69 3.05 14.15
C MET A 46 14.90 3.57 13.34
N GLU A 47 15.66 4.53 13.87
CA GLU A 47 16.82 5.13 13.20
C GLU A 47 16.44 5.63 11.79
N CYS A 48 15.48 6.56 11.75
CA CYS A 48 14.91 7.09 10.52
C CYS A 48 15.56 8.40 10.07
N GLU A 49 15.84 8.48 8.77
CA GLU A 49 16.17 9.72 8.06
C GLU A 49 14.96 10.19 7.24
N GLU A 50 14.65 11.50 7.27
CA GLU A 50 13.59 12.08 6.45
C GLU A 50 14.09 12.30 5.02
N GLU A 51 13.39 11.72 4.05
CA GLU A 51 13.72 11.81 2.62
C GLU A 51 12.93 12.93 1.91
N GLY A 52 11.91 13.47 2.59
CA GLY A 52 11.12 14.61 2.13
C GLY A 52 9.62 14.39 2.28
N SER A 53 8.83 15.33 1.76
CA SER A 53 7.37 15.29 1.81
C SER A 53 6.72 15.56 0.46
N HIS A 54 5.52 15.02 0.27
CA HIS A 54 4.72 15.22 -0.94
C HIS A 54 3.23 15.32 -0.61
N GLN A 55 2.52 16.14 -1.39
CA GLN A 55 1.09 16.35 -1.24
C GLN A 55 0.37 15.97 -2.52
N VAL A 56 -0.76 15.28 -2.36
CA VAL A 56 -1.67 14.97 -3.45
C VAL A 56 -3.09 15.35 -3.05
N VAL A 57 -3.81 16.02 -3.96
CA VAL A 57 -5.20 16.41 -3.78
C VAL A 57 -6.06 15.73 -4.84
N LYS A 58 -7.15 15.08 -4.41
CA LYS A 58 -8.11 14.41 -5.29
C LYS A 58 -9.52 14.96 -5.04
N GLN A 59 -10.29 15.15 -6.11
CA GLN A 59 -11.70 15.52 -6.01
C GLN A 59 -12.57 14.32 -5.61
N THR A 60 -12.25 13.15 -6.12
CA THR A 60 -12.90 11.88 -5.78
C THR A 60 -11.83 10.83 -5.58
N GLN A 61 -12.06 9.92 -4.63
CA GLN A 61 -11.18 8.79 -4.40
C GLN A 61 -12.02 7.57 -4.00
N PRO A 62 -12.05 6.53 -4.84
CA PRO A 62 -12.62 5.24 -4.45
C PRO A 62 -11.92 4.71 -3.20
N ASP A 63 -12.69 4.09 -2.31
CA ASP A 63 -12.21 3.44 -1.09
C ASP A 63 -11.31 4.33 -0.22
N ILE A 64 -11.78 5.57 0.01
CA ILE A 64 -11.06 6.58 0.78
C ILE A 64 -10.54 6.07 2.12
N GLU A 65 -11.26 5.19 2.81
CA GLU A 65 -10.85 4.64 4.10
C GLU A 65 -9.56 3.80 4.01
N PHE A 66 -9.39 3.03 2.94
CA PHE A 66 -8.14 2.32 2.69
C PHE A 66 -7.00 3.33 2.46
N TRP A 67 -7.23 4.30 1.59
CA TRP A 67 -6.20 5.28 1.22
C TRP A 67 -5.83 6.25 2.35
N LYS A 68 -6.74 6.53 3.29
CA LYS A 68 -6.45 7.27 4.53
C LYS A 68 -5.42 6.57 5.40
N SER A 69 -5.34 5.25 5.31
CA SER A 69 -4.42 4.43 6.10
C SER A 69 -3.15 4.11 5.32
N PHE A 70 -3.29 3.79 4.03
CA PHE A 70 -2.19 3.28 3.22
C PHE A 70 -1.50 4.37 2.40
N GLY A 71 -2.20 5.42 1.99
CA GLY A 71 -1.67 6.49 1.14
C GLY A 71 -1.72 6.12 -0.34
N LEU A 72 -2.13 7.11 -1.14
CA LEU A 72 -2.38 7.00 -2.58
C LEU A 72 -1.19 6.42 -3.35
N LEU A 73 -1.48 5.82 -4.50
CA LEU A 73 -0.45 5.23 -5.36
C LEU A 73 0.64 6.22 -5.75
N GLU A 74 0.28 7.46 -6.09
CA GLU A 74 1.23 8.50 -6.46
C GLU A 74 2.18 8.86 -5.32
N LEU A 75 1.70 8.79 -4.07
CA LEU A 75 2.54 9.00 -2.89
C LEU A 75 3.50 7.83 -2.71
N ARG A 76 3.05 6.60 -2.95
CA ARG A 76 3.91 5.42 -2.88
C ARG A 76 4.96 5.43 -3.98
N GLU A 77 4.60 5.81 -5.19
CA GLU A 77 5.55 6.05 -6.28
C GLU A 77 6.63 7.01 -5.84
N LYS A 78 6.21 8.13 -5.23
CA LYS A 78 7.16 9.14 -4.77
C LYS A 78 8.10 8.61 -3.70
N GLY A 79 7.59 7.86 -2.72
CA GLY A 79 8.44 7.26 -1.70
C GLY A 79 9.44 6.24 -2.28
N VAL A 80 9.07 5.50 -3.34
CA VAL A 80 9.98 4.55 -4.00
C VAL A 80 11.09 5.29 -4.73
N GLU A 81 10.77 6.40 -5.40
CA GLU A 81 11.78 7.29 -6.01
C GLU A 81 12.76 7.84 -4.96
N LEU A 82 12.23 8.24 -3.81
CA LEU A 82 12.99 8.74 -2.65
C LEU A 82 13.69 7.63 -1.86
N ARG A 83 13.57 6.36 -2.27
CA ARG A 83 14.13 5.19 -1.58
C ARG A 83 13.67 5.04 -0.11
N ALA A 84 12.54 5.62 0.24
CA ALA A 84 11.93 5.48 1.55
C ALA A 84 11.31 4.08 1.73
N ASN A 85 11.27 3.61 2.98
CA ASN A 85 10.60 2.37 3.38
C ASN A 85 9.40 2.62 4.32
N ILE A 86 9.29 3.83 4.88
CA ILE A 86 8.21 4.27 5.75
C ILE A 86 7.56 5.55 5.20
N MET A 87 6.24 5.66 5.35
CA MET A 87 5.47 6.84 4.98
C MET A 87 4.53 7.25 6.11
N ALA A 88 4.77 8.42 6.70
CA ALA A 88 3.82 9.06 7.60
C ALA A 88 2.77 9.81 6.79
N LEU A 89 1.52 9.42 6.92
CA LEU A 89 0.42 9.98 6.14
C LEU A 89 -0.50 10.81 7.02
N LYS A 90 -0.81 12.02 6.57
CA LYS A 90 -1.86 12.87 7.13
C LYS A 90 -2.92 13.12 6.06
N TYR A 91 -4.15 12.71 6.37
CA TYR A 91 -5.33 13.00 5.56
C TYR A 91 -6.13 14.17 6.14
N VAL A 92 -6.63 15.05 5.27
CA VAL A 92 -7.60 16.10 5.61
C VAL A 92 -8.62 16.22 4.48
N GLU A 93 -9.89 16.43 4.83
CA GLU A 93 -10.94 16.78 3.86
C GLU A 93 -11.18 18.29 3.90
N ILE A 94 -11.09 18.96 2.75
CA ILE A 94 -11.27 20.41 2.64
C ILE A 94 -12.23 20.69 1.49
N GLU A 95 -13.41 21.23 1.79
CA GLU A 95 -14.41 21.64 0.79
C GLU A 95 -14.75 20.50 -0.21
N GLY A 96 -14.88 19.27 0.29
CA GLY A 96 -15.17 18.09 -0.54
C GLY A 96 -13.99 17.57 -1.37
N LYS A 97 -12.77 18.09 -1.14
CA LYS A 97 -11.53 17.54 -1.70
C LYS A 97 -10.78 16.74 -0.65
N HIS A 98 -10.18 15.65 -1.10
CA HIS A 98 -9.36 14.76 -0.30
C HIS A 98 -7.89 15.16 -0.43
N GLN A 99 -7.30 15.71 0.62
CA GLN A 99 -5.91 16.10 0.67
C GLN A 99 -5.10 15.07 1.48
N PHE A 100 -4.05 14.55 0.84
CA PHE A 100 -3.11 13.61 1.44
C PHE A 100 -1.73 14.25 1.49
N ASN A 101 -1.16 14.34 2.69
CA ASN A 101 0.20 14.81 2.91
C ASN A 101 1.03 13.65 3.43
N ALA A 102 2.06 13.26 2.69
CA ALA A 102 2.98 12.20 3.09
C ALA A 102 4.35 12.80 3.43
N THR A 103 4.92 12.36 4.54
CA THR A 103 6.35 12.50 4.82
C THR A 103 6.99 11.12 4.72
N PHE A 104 8.12 11.04 4.03
CA PHE A 104 8.80 9.80 3.72
C PHE A 104 10.05 9.65 4.54
N TYR A 105 10.29 8.43 5.00
CA TYR A 105 11.43 8.10 5.82
C TYR A 105 12.11 6.83 5.32
N ASN A 106 13.44 6.82 5.42
CA ASN A 106 14.23 5.62 5.33
C ASN A 106 14.70 5.27 6.74
N CYS A 107 14.20 4.16 7.27
CA CYS A 107 14.50 3.70 8.63
C CYS A 107 15.34 2.43 8.59
N GLU A 108 16.43 2.38 9.37
CA GLU A 108 17.26 1.17 9.46
C GLU A 108 16.55 0.03 10.20
N LYS A 109 15.76 0.38 11.23
CA LYS A 109 15.03 -0.57 12.06
C LYS A 109 13.53 -0.41 11.85
N VAL A 110 12.90 -1.44 11.30
CA VAL A 110 11.45 -1.49 11.11
C VAL A 110 10.93 -2.80 11.66
N THR A 111 10.17 -2.75 12.76
CA THR A 111 9.52 -3.94 13.32
C THR A 111 8.42 -4.41 12.39
N ASP A 112 8.46 -5.67 11.99
CA ASP A 112 7.44 -6.27 11.13
C ASP A 112 6.92 -7.58 11.72
N VAL A 113 5.77 -8.02 11.24
CA VAL A 113 5.14 -9.27 11.63
C VAL A 113 5.40 -10.35 10.58
N LYS A 114 5.59 -11.59 11.03
CA LYS A 114 5.83 -12.74 10.14
C LYS A 114 4.54 -13.47 9.76
N LEU A 115 4.34 -13.70 8.46
CA LEU A 115 3.29 -14.60 7.95
C LEU A 115 3.71 -16.06 8.13
N VAL A 116 2.80 -16.90 8.63
CA VAL A 116 2.99 -18.35 8.86
C VAL A 116 1.76 -19.13 8.40
N ASP A 117 1.92 -20.42 8.07
CA ASP A 117 0.80 -21.25 7.59
C ASP A 117 -0.12 -21.72 8.74
N GLU A 118 0.46 -22.12 9.88
CA GLU A 118 -0.20 -22.34 11.18
C GLU A 118 0.85 -22.76 12.22
N ILE A 119 0.79 -22.23 13.45
CA ILE A 119 1.76 -22.58 14.50
C ILE A 119 1.19 -23.75 15.31
N GLY A 120 1.62 -24.98 14.99
CA GLY A 120 1.08 -26.23 15.54
C GLY A 120 1.11 -26.41 17.06
N MET A 121 1.79 -25.53 17.82
CA MET A 121 1.81 -25.55 19.29
C MET A 121 1.30 -24.26 19.94
N CYS A 122 0.89 -23.26 19.16
CA CYS A 122 0.43 -21.99 19.69
C CYS A 122 -1.00 -21.70 19.26
N LYS A 123 -1.88 -21.49 20.23
CA LYS A 123 -3.24 -21.07 19.95
C LYS A 123 -3.24 -19.59 19.53
N PRO A 124 -4.09 -19.21 18.56
CA PRO A 124 -4.23 -17.81 18.19
C PRO A 124 -4.78 -17.01 19.38
N SER A 125 -4.14 -15.88 19.67
CA SER A 125 -4.62 -14.91 20.66
C SER A 125 -5.85 -14.17 20.14
N GLU A 126 -5.93 -13.97 18.82
CA GLU A 126 -7.10 -13.40 18.13
C GLU A 126 -7.35 -14.16 16.83
N GLN A 127 -8.63 -14.37 16.50
CA GLN A 127 -9.06 -14.74 15.15
C GLN A 127 -10.10 -13.73 14.67
N LYS A 128 -9.91 -13.19 13.46
CA LYS A 128 -10.76 -12.13 12.92
C LYS A 128 -10.96 -12.30 11.42
N VAL A 129 -12.16 -11.96 10.97
CA VAL A 129 -12.52 -11.90 9.56
C VAL A 129 -12.38 -10.48 9.06
N PHE A 130 -11.58 -10.30 8.02
CA PHE A 130 -11.40 -9.05 7.31
C PHE A 130 -12.23 -9.06 6.04
N LYS A 131 -12.80 -7.90 5.73
CA LYS A 131 -13.65 -7.68 4.55
C LYS A 131 -13.22 -6.41 3.86
N LEU A 132 -13.12 -6.47 2.55
CA LEU A 132 -12.80 -5.34 1.68
C LEU A 132 -13.90 -5.26 0.63
N PRO A 133 -14.76 -4.23 0.66
CA PRO A 133 -15.61 -3.90 -0.48
C PRO A 133 -14.72 -3.74 -1.70
N TYR A 134 -15.07 -4.39 -2.81
CA TYR A 134 -14.21 -4.45 -3.97
C TYR A 134 -15.03 -4.10 -5.22
N ALA A 135 -14.93 -2.83 -5.63
CA ALA A 135 -15.47 -2.37 -6.90
C ALA A 135 -14.57 -2.87 -8.05
N LEU A 136 -15.18 -3.22 -9.19
CA LEU A 136 -14.61 -4.03 -10.28
C LEU A 136 -13.63 -3.30 -11.23
N ASP A 137 -12.94 -2.25 -10.79
CA ASP A 137 -11.97 -1.51 -11.63
C ASP A 137 -10.52 -2.01 -11.45
N GLU A 138 -10.18 -2.53 -10.29
CA GLU A 138 -8.89 -3.18 -10.05
C GLU A 138 -8.92 -4.68 -10.44
N SER A 139 -7.75 -5.30 -10.59
CA SER A 139 -7.69 -6.77 -10.76
C SER A 139 -7.76 -7.50 -9.44
N ARG A 140 -8.37 -8.69 -9.41
CA ARG A 140 -8.49 -9.53 -8.21
C ARG A 140 -7.17 -9.68 -7.44
N ALA A 141 -6.03 -9.77 -8.15
CA ALA A 141 -4.72 -9.89 -7.54
C ALA A 141 -4.32 -8.64 -6.72
N VAL A 142 -4.67 -7.44 -7.20
CA VAL A 142 -4.49 -6.19 -6.45
C VAL A 142 -5.35 -6.18 -5.19
N GLY A 143 -6.63 -6.57 -5.31
CA GLY A 143 -7.51 -6.67 -4.15
C GLY A 143 -7.03 -7.68 -3.10
N GLU A 144 -6.51 -8.84 -3.53
CA GLU A 144 -5.92 -9.86 -2.65
C GLU A 144 -4.67 -9.31 -1.92
N GLU A 145 -3.87 -8.47 -2.58
CA GLU A 145 -2.75 -7.78 -1.94
C GLU A 145 -3.22 -6.73 -0.94
N ILE A 146 -4.24 -5.93 -1.28
CA ILE A 146 -4.80 -4.91 -0.38
C ILE A 146 -5.27 -5.55 0.92
N ILE A 147 -6.09 -6.61 0.86
CA ILE A 147 -6.59 -7.27 2.07
C ILE A 147 -5.45 -7.91 2.88
N SER A 148 -4.41 -8.43 2.22
CA SER A 148 -3.20 -8.93 2.89
C SER A 148 -2.47 -7.83 3.66
N GLN A 149 -2.29 -6.65 3.04
CA GLN A 149 -1.67 -5.49 3.70
C GLN A 149 -2.52 -4.98 4.87
N VAL A 150 -3.86 -4.97 4.76
CA VAL A 150 -4.75 -4.60 5.86
C VAL A 150 -4.59 -5.55 7.05
N ILE A 151 -4.52 -6.86 6.80
CA ILE A 151 -4.30 -7.86 7.85
C ILE A 151 -2.93 -7.67 8.50
N ARG A 152 -1.87 -7.51 7.71
CA ARG A 152 -0.51 -7.24 8.21
C ARG A 152 -0.47 -5.95 9.05
N HIS A 153 -1.14 -4.89 8.60
CA HIS A 153 -1.25 -3.64 9.35
C HIS A 153 -1.95 -3.84 10.69
N HIS A 154 -3.06 -4.59 10.73
CA HIS A 154 -3.72 -4.96 12.00
C HIS A 154 -2.77 -5.73 12.90
N ALA A 155 -2.00 -6.67 12.35
CA ALA A 155 -1.07 -7.46 13.13
C ALA A 155 0.03 -6.60 13.79
N ILE A 156 0.68 -5.72 13.03
CA ILE A 156 1.75 -4.84 13.54
C ILE A 156 1.19 -3.85 14.56
N LYS A 157 0.05 -3.21 14.26
CA LYS A 157 -0.59 -2.22 15.14
C LYS A 157 -0.94 -2.78 16.52
N ASN A 158 -1.22 -4.08 16.60
CA ASN A 158 -1.57 -4.77 17.84
C ASN A 158 -0.40 -5.59 18.40
N TYR A 159 0.83 -5.36 17.93
CA TYR A 159 2.06 -5.98 18.43
C TYR A 159 2.08 -7.52 18.40
N TYR A 160 1.35 -8.14 17.46
CA TYR A 160 1.47 -9.58 17.24
C TYR A 160 2.84 -9.91 16.63
N LYS A 161 3.37 -11.09 16.96
CA LYS A 161 4.66 -11.56 16.41
C LYS A 161 4.49 -12.22 15.06
N THR A 162 3.44 -13.02 14.94
CA THR A 162 3.10 -13.74 13.72
C THR A 162 1.61 -13.71 13.45
N TYR A 163 1.26 -13.97 12.20
CA TYR A 163 -0.13 -14.13 11.77
C TYR A 163 -0.22 -15.18 10.68
N ALA A 164 -1.36 -15.85 10.60
CA ALA A 164 -1.71 -16.75 9.50
C ALA A 164 -2.94 -16.19 8.79
N VAL A 165 -3.03 -16.39 7.48
CA VAL A 165 -4.18 -15.99 6.67
C VAL A 165 -4.78 -17.22 6.04
N ASP A 166 -6.02 -17.54 6.41
CA ASP A 166 -6.82 -18.53 5.71
C ASP A 166 -7.22 -17.95 4.35
N ASN A 167 -7.14 -18.76 3.28
CA ASN A 167 -7.41 -18.41 1.88
C ASN A 167 -8.37 -17.21 1.67
N VAL A 168 -7.91 -16.22 0.90
CA VAL A 168 -8.73 -15.08 0.48
C VAL A 168 -9.85 -15.56 -0.45
N LYS A 169 -11.10 -15.25 -0.09
CA LYS A 169 -12.31 -15.60 -0.86
C LYS A 169 -12.94 -14.35 -1.44
N TYR A 170 -13.39 -14.44 -2.69
CA TYR A 170 -14.18 -13.39 -3.31
C TYR A 170 -15.67 -13.76 -3.31
N SER A 171 -16.53 -12.86 -2.86
CA SER A 171 -17.98 -12.99 -2.98
C SER A 171 -18.47 -12.19 -4.18
N TYR A 172 -18.88 -12.89 -5.24
CA TYR A 172 -19.46 -12.25 -6.43
C TYR A 172 -20.79 -11.53 -6.12
N THR A 173 -21.59 -12.07 -5.22
CA THR A 173 -22.89 -11.50 -4.84
C THR A 173 -22.74 -10.18 -4.09
N LYS A 174 -21.75 -10.10 -3.20
CA LYS A 174 -21.51 -8.92 -2.36
C LYS A 174 -20.44 -7.99 -2.93
N LYS A 175 -19.73 -8.43 -3.96
CA LYS A 175 -18.56 -7.76 -4.54
C LYS A 175 -17.55 -7.39 -3.44
N GLU A 176 -17.17 -8.37 -2.64
CA GLU A 176 -16.21 -8.18 -1.53
C GLU A 176 -15.15 -9.28 -1.52
N LEU A 177 -13.94 -8.92 -1.12
CA LEU A 177 -12.92 -9.88 -0.69
C LEU A 177 -13.03 -10.11 0.81
N GLN A 178 -12.92 -11.36 1.21
CA GLN A 178 -12.96 -11.78 2.60
C GLN A 178 -11.77 -12.70 2.90
N ALA A 179 -11.11 -12.47 4.02
CA ALA A 179 -10.04 -13.32 4.53
C ALA A 179 -10.20 -13.53 6.04
N SER A 180 -9.97 -14.74 6.52
CA SER A 180 -9.88 -15.03 7.95
C SER A 180 -8.40 -15.01 8.32
N ALA A 181 -8.06 -14.31 9.40
CA ALA A 181 -6.70 -14.26 9.90
C ALA A 181 -6.65 -14.68 11.37
N LYS A 182 -5.58 -15.37 11.71
CA LYS A 182 -5.23 -15.81 13.07
C LYS A 182 -3.98 -15.06 13.48
N PHE A 183 -3.97 -14.49 14.68
CA PHE A 183 -2.86 -13.70 15.19
C PHE A 183 -2.29 -14.32 16.44
N TYR A 184 -0.97 -14.26 16.57
CA TYR A 184 -0.26 -14.96 17.63
C TYR A 184 0.77 -14.05 18.30
N GLU A 185 0.82 -14.12 19.62
CA GLU A 185 1.83 -13.44 20.45
C GLU A 185 3.11 -14.29 20.63
N CYS A 186 3.06 -15.54 20.16
CA CYS A 186 4.16 -16.50 20.13
C CYS A 186 4.86 -16.51 18.75
N PHE A 187 6.00 -17.20 18.68
CA PHE A 187 6.94 -17.19 17.55
C PHE A 187 6.49 -18.00 16.33
#